data_AF-A0A9P5C8W1-F1
#
_entry.id   AF-A0A9P5C8W1-F1
#
_cell.length_a   1.000
_cell.length_b   1.000
_cell.length_c   1.000
_cell.angle_alpha   90.00
_cell.angle_beta   90.00
_cell.angle_gamma   90.00
#
_symmetry.space_group_name_H-M   'P 1'
#
loop_
_entity.id
_entity.type
_entity.pdbx_description
1 polymer ?
#
loop_
_entity_poly.entity_id
_entity_poly.type
_entity_poly.pdbx_seq_one_letter_code
_entity_poly.pdbx_strand_id
1 'polypeptide(L)'
;MADEIYDVVVIGGGPIGLAAAYEAAKEGAKVVVLEQNNFFNHAGSSNDLARMFRTMYTEDYMADLAKEALALWDDLERDSGTPLRWMSGLLNFGDKDYGGDTPEGTLLGPIANLDRLGMTYQELSAKEIEARYPFKNLDPKYIGLFAPDNGVINVQLLLRTLYKLSLDYGATAKQHTKVQAIKPSNHSHYAWDVHAVRHETEAAVFKAKKIIIASGAYVNHVLKPSFDISLDLDIWEMVFSYFNCNAGPKGTIFPSMWFQFAPDKDGRSQLFYGFPALPWGPPNLARIAVDAATRRIKDPNERLTSTINPEDIADTQEFIRNHCVNVDPTIPALTSSCLQTNVFDNMFVLDFVPEKYLNGGAKDSVVVFTAGWAMKFVPMIGKALADMALKGSSPYARKEFAMTRTDSATGKGIIVEGGSENRSVKSSAFVSTHQASGSSFAGLHNTAR
;
A
#
# COMPACT_ATOMS: atom_id res chain seq x y z
N MET A 1 -29.24 6.75 23.07
CA MET A 1 -29.15 5.65 22.09
C MET A 1 -28.56 4.46 22.81
N ALA A 2 -29.12 3.27 22.64
CA ALA A 2 -28.85 2.11 23.49
C ALA A 2 -27.35 1.76 23.58
N ASP A 3 -27.01 1.12 24.69
CA ASP A 3 -25.69 0.68 25.15
C ASP A 3 -25.12 -0.43 24.25
N GLU A 4 -24.98 -0.13 22.96
CA GLU A 4 -24.70 -1.09 21.90
C GLU A 4 -23.24 -1.58 21.98
N ILE A 5 -23.08 -2.90 22.13
CA ILE A 5 -21.77 -3.56 22.11
C ILE A 5 -21.54 -4.14 20.72
N TYR A 6 -20.38 -3.83 20.14
CA TYR A 6 -19.91 -4.40 18.89
C TYR A 6 -18.95 -5.56 19.18
N ASP A 7 -19.02 -6.59 18.35
CA ASP A 7 -18.00 -7.65 18.36
C ASP A 7 -16.68 -7.09 17.86
N VAL A 8 -16.71 -6.28 16.81
CA VAL A 8 -15.53 -5.64 16.21
C VAL A 8 -15.79 -4.16 15.93
N VAL A 9 -14.90 -3.29 16.42
CA VAL A 9 -14.80 -1.90 15.94
C VAL A 9 -13.62 -1.81 14.97
N VAL A 10 -13.89 -1.34 13.75
CA VAL A 10 -12.86 -1.08 12.73
C VAL A 10 -12.57 0.41 12.65
N ILE A 11 -11.31 0.79 12.80
CA ILE A 11 -10.85 2.18 12.78
C ILE A 11 -10.13 2.44 11.46
N GLY A 12 -10.72 3.29 10.63
CA GLY A 12 -10.30 3.58 9.25
C GLY A 12 -11.27 3.00 8.22
N GLY A 13 -11.90 3.86 7.43
CA GLY A 13 -12.84 3.51 6.36
C GLY A 13 -12.22 3.43 4.97
N GLY A 14 -10.93 3.11 4.89
CA GLY A 14 -10.22 2.85 3.65
C GLY A 14 -10.44 1.43 3.11
N PRO A 15 -9.78 1.04 2.01
CA PRO A 15 -9.96 -0.28 1.39
C PRO A 15 -9.74 -1.44 2.35
N ILE A 16 -8.71 -1.37 3.20
CA ILE A 16 -8.37 -2.43 4.15
C ILE A 16 -9.41 -2.51 5.28
N GLY A 17 -9.79 -1.39 5.88
CA GLY A 17 -10.78 -1.37 6.95
C GLY A 17 -12.16 -1.81 6.46
N LEU A 18 -12.57 -1.38 5.27
CA LEU A 18 -13.83 -1.85 4.66
C LEU A 18 -13.77 -3.34 4.30
N ALA A 19 -12.64 -3.85 3.80
CA ALA A 19 -12.49 -5.28 3.55
C ALA A 19 -12.54 -6.10 4.84
N ALA A 20 -11.88 -5.65 5.91
CA ALA A 20 -11.95 -6.31 7.22
C ALA A 20 -13.36 -6.27 7.81
N ALA A 21 -14.08 -5.16 7.65
CA ALA A 21 -15.47 -5.04 8.10
C ALA A 21 -16.41 -5.97 7.32
N TYR A 22 -16.25 -6.05 6.00
CA TYR A 22 -16.97 -6.98 5.14
C TYR A 22 -16.74 -8.43 5.57
N GLU A 23 -15.49 -8.86 5.72
CA GLU A 23 -15.16 -10.25 6.10
C GLU A 23 -15.68 -10.59 7.51
N ALA A 24 -15.52 -9.68 8.48
CA ALA A 24 -16.02 -9.91 9.83
C ALA A 24 -17.57 -9.95 9.89
N ALA A 25 -18.25 -9.05 9.17
CA ALA A 25 -19.70 -9.04 9.10
C ALA A 25 -20.26 -10.25 8.36
N LYS A 26 -19.57 -10.73 7.32
CA LYS A 26 -19.90 -11.95 6.59
C LYS A 26 -19.85 -13.21 7.47
N GLU A 27 -18.98 -13.23 8.48
CA GLU A 27 -18.95 -14.27 9.52
C GLU A 27 -20.01 -14.06 10.62
N GLY A 28 -20.89 -13.07 10.48
CA GLY A 28 -21.99 -12.78 11.40
C GLY A 28 -21.61 -11.90 12.60
N ALA A 29 -20.40 -11.34 12.61
CA ALA A 29 -19.99 -10.43 13.68
C ALA A 29 -20.74 -9.10 13.60
N LYS A 30 -21.05 -8.51 14.75
CA LYS A 30 -21.60 -7.15 14.80
C LYS A 30 -20.48 -6.11 14.68
N VAL A 31 -20.43 -5.42 13.55
CA VAL A 31 -19.32 -4.52 13.19
C VAL A 31 -19.74 -3.06 13.09
N VAL A 32 -18.86 -2.15 13.52
CA VAL A 32 -18.93 -0.73 13.16
C VAL A 32 -17.60 -0.23 12.60
N VAL A 33 -17.67 0.50 11.48
CA VAL A 33 -16.52 1.18 10.86
C VAL A 33 -16.54 2.66 11.23
N LEU A 34 -15.43 3.16 11.77
CA LEU A 34 -15.23 4.55 12.15
C LEU A 34 -14.25 5.21 11.19
N GLU A 35 -14.73 6.15 10.38
CA GLU A 35 -13.93 6.94 9.44
C GLU A 35 -13.89 8.39 9.90
N GLN A 36 -12.68 8.96 10.06
CA GLN A 36 -12.51 10.32 10.57
C GLN A 36 -13.00 11.40 9.60
N ASN A 37 -13.03 11.10 8.29
CA ASN A 37 -13.52 11.99 7.23
C ASN A 37 -14.86 11.48 6.66
N ASN A 38 -15.26 11.97 5.49
CA ASN A 38 -16.25 11.28 4.65
C ASN A 38 -15.66 9.97 4.10
N PHE A 39 -16.49 8.97 3.85
CA PHE A 39 -16.05 7.83 3.05
C PHE A 39 -15.63 8.27 1.65
N PHE A 40 -14.68 7.55 1.05
CA PHE A 40 -14.16 7.83 -0.29
C PHE A 40 -13.44 9.18 -0.43
N ASN A 41 -12.89 9.69 0.67
CA ASN A 41 -12.10 10.92 0.69
C ASN A 41 -10.70 10.73 0.07
N HIS A 42 -9.98 11.86 -0.10
CA HIS A 42 -8.63 11.88 -0.67
C HIS A 42 -7.50 12.16 0.35
N ALA A 43 -7.81 12.14 1.65
CA ALA A 43 -6.88 12.51 2.71
C ALA A 43 -5.82 11.43 2.99
N GLY A 44 -6.11 10.16 2.68
CA GLY A 44 -5.21 9.03 2.90
C GLY A 44 -4.48 8.53 1.64
N SER A 45 -4.32 7.21 1.57
CA SER A 45 -3.52 6.50 0.56
C SER A 45 -4.33 5.94 -0.62
N SER A 46 -5.66 5.98 -0.54
CA SER A 46 -6.59 5.37 -1.52
C SER A 46 -7.25 6.36 -2.47
N ASN A 47 -6.73 7.59 -2.59
CA ASN A 47 -7.15 8.49 -3.67
C ASN A 47 -6.65 7.97 -5.03
N ASP A 48 -7.18 8.52 -6.12
CA ASP A 48 -6.94 8.13 -7.53
C ASP A 48 -7.92 7.08 -8.10
N LEU A 49 -7.82 6.84 -9.41
CA LEU A 49 -8.67 5.92 -10.17
C LEU A 49 -8.16 4.47 -10.18
N ALA A 50 -6.84 4.26 -10.04
CA ALA A 50 -6.22 2.96 -10.33
C ALA A 50 -5.09 2.57 -9.37
N ARG A 51 -4.93 1.26 -9.18
CA ARG A 51 -3.74 0.64 -8.56
C ARG A 51 -3.35 -0.63 -9.32
N MET A 52 -2.07 -0.98 -9.28
CA MET A 52 -1.59 -2.21 -9.89
C MET A 52 -1.98 -3.42 -9.04
N PHE A 53 -2.54 -4.43 -9.68
CA PHE A 53 -2.64 -5.78 -9.16
C PHE A 53 -1.50 -6.61 -9.75
N ARG A 54 -0.52 -7.01 -8.92
CA ARG A 54 0.72 -7.64 -9.37
C ARG A 54 0.95 -9.01 -8.74
N THR A 55 1.55 -9.91 -9.51
CA THR A 55 1.90 -11.27 -9.07
C THR A 55 3.38 -11.62 -9.23
N MET A 56 4.17 -10.74 -9.85
CA MET A 56 5.60 -10.94 -10.04
C MET A 56 6.37 -10.50 -8.79
N TYR A 57 6.74 -11.47 -7.94
CA TYR A 57 7.50 -11.27 -6.70
C TYR A 57 8.75 -12.15 -6.66
N THR A 58 9.88 -11.60 -6.21
CA THR A 58 11.14 -12.33 -6.09
C THR A 58 11.12 -13.32 -4.92
N GLU A 59 10.50 -12.92 -3.81
CA GLU A 59 10.50 -13.63 -2.54
C GLU A 59 9.35 -14.65 -2.52
N ASP A 60 9.67 -15.92 -2.26
CA ASP A 60 8.73 -17.04 -2.34
C ASP A 60 7.45 -16.78 -1.56
N TYR A 61 7.59 -16.23 -0.36
CA TYR A 61 6.47 -15.96 0.53
C TYR A 61 5.50 -14.92 -0.02
N MET A 62 6.00 -13.91 -0.73
CA MET A 62 5.17 -12.91 -1.39
C MET A 62 4.57 -13.44 -2.67
N ALA A 63 5.31 -14.25 -3.43
CA ALA A 63 4.79 -14.91 -4.61
C ALA A 63 3.61 -15.84 -4.28
N ASP A 64 3.73 -16.62 -3.20
CA ASP A 64 2.64 -17.47 -2.70
C ASP A 64 1.42 -16.62 -2.31
N LEU A 65 1.62 -15.55 -1.53
CA LEU A 65 0.53 -14.64 -1.15
C LEU A 65 -0.12 -13.96 -2.34
N ALA A 66 0.65 -13.57 -3.36
CA ALA A 66 0.13 -12.94 -4.56
C ALA A 66 -0.68 -13.92 -5.41
N LYS A 67 -0.24 -15.19 -5.47
CA LYS A 67 -0.99 -16.27 -6.10
C LYS A 67 -2.31 -16.54 -5.37
N GLU A 68 -2.30 -16.59 -4.05
CA GLU A 68 -3.53 -16.74 -3.25
C GLU A 68 -4.46 -15.54 -3.37
N ALA A 69 -3.91 -14.33 -3.44
CA ALA A 69 -4.68 -13.11 -3.59
C ALA A 69 -5.54 -13.12 -4.87
N LEU A 70 -5.08 -13.76 -5.97
CA LEU A 70 -5.90 -13.93 -7.19
C LEU A 70 -7.28 -14.54 -6.86
N ALA A 71 -7.29 -15.67 -6.15
CA ALA A 71 -8.53 -16.36 -5.80
C ALA A 71 -9.41 -15.53 -4.87
N LEU A 72 -8.81 -14.83 -3.91
CA LEU A 72 -9.56 -13.96 -2.98
C LEU A 72 -10.16 -12.73 -3.67
N TRP A 73 -9.51 -12.22 -4.72
CA TRP A 73 -10.11 -11.21 -5.58
C TRP A 73 -11.26 -11.77 -6.40
N ASP A 74 -11.11 -12.97 -6.97
CA ASP A 74 -12.19 -13.65 -7.72
C ASP A 74 -13.41 -13.89 -6.81
N ASP A 75 -13.17 -14.22 -5.54
CA ASP A 75 -14.21 -14.39 -4.51
C ASP A 75 -14.93 -13.08 -4.20
N LEU A 76 -14.20 -11.97 -4.04
CA LEU A 76 -14.78 -10.65 -3.82
C LEU A 76 -15.61 -10.18 -5.04
N GLU A 77 -15.10 -10.37 -6.25
CA GLU A 77 -15.80 -10.02 -7.49
C GLU A 77 -17.08 -10.86 -7.67
N ARG A 78 -17.04 -12.14 -7.29
CA ARG A 78 -18.21 -13.03 -7.30
C ARG A 78 -19.25 -12.63 -6.26
N ASP A 79 -18.85 -12.34 -5.03
CA ASP A 79 -19.77 -11.95 -3.96
C ASP A 79 -20.43 -10.58 -4.25
N SER A 80 -19.67 -9.65 -4.82
CA SER A 80 -20.20 -8.34 -5.25
C SER A 80 -20.97 -8.36 -6.57
N GLY A 81 -20.85 -9.43 -7.35
CA GLY A 81 -21.36 -9.50 -8.73
C GLY A 81 -20.76 -8.43 -9.65
N THR A 82 -19.59 -7.88 -9.32
CA THR A 82 -19.00 -6.71 -9.98
C THR A 82 -17.53 -6.99 -10.32
N PRO A 83 -17.10 -6.80 -11.59
CA PRO A 83 -15.69 -6.86 -11.93
C PRO A 83 -14.97 -5.63 -11.36
N LEU A 84 -14.00 -5.84 -10.48
CA LEU A 84 -13.24 -4.80 -9.79
C LEU A 84 -11.86 -4.58 -10.42
N ARG A 85 -11.41 -5.52 -11.25
CA ARG A 85 -10.13 -5.48 -11.95
C ARG A 85 -10.30 -5.56 -13.46
N TRP A 86 -9.39 -4.88 -14.17
CA TRP A 86 -9.16 -5.07 -15.60
C TRP A 86 -7.82 -5.78 -15.81
N MET A 87 -7.88 -7.06 -16.15
CA MET A 87 -6.70 -7.93 -16.32
C MET A 87 -6.07 -7.75 -17.70
N SER A 88 -5.37 -6.63 -17.90
CA SER A 88 -4.66 -6.29 -19.15
C SER A 88 -3.20 -6.71 -19.18
N GLY A 89 -2.70 -7.34 -18.12
CA GLY A 89 -1.31 -7.73 -17.94
C GLY A 89 -0.41 -6.64 -17.35
N LEU A 90 0.86 -6.99 -17.13
CA LEU A 90 1.90 -6.11 -16.63
C LEU A 90 3.19 -6.34 -17.41
N LEU A 91 3.79 -5.26 -17.91
CA LEU A 91 5.17 -5.26 -18.40
C LEU A 91 6.11 -4.70 -17.33
N ASN A 92 6.91 -5.55 -16.70
CA ASN A 92 8.10 -5.09 -15.99
C ASN A 92 9.25 -5.04 -17.00
N PHE A 93 10.04 -3.96 -17.05
CA PHE A 93 11.18 -3.88 -17.96
C PHE A 93 12.30 -3.00 -17.42
N GLY A 94 13.49 -3.09 -17.99
CA GLY A 94 14.61 -2.22 -17.63
C GLY A 94 15.94 -2.95 -17.54
N ASP A 95 16.83 -2.42 -16.69
CA ASP A 95 18.14 -3.00 -16.43
C ASP A 95 18.00 -4.32 -15.66
N LYS A 96 18.47 -5.41 -16.25
CA LYS A 96 18.45 -6.75 -15.65
C LYS A 96 19.34 -6.88 -14.41
N ASP A 97 20.35 -6.02 -14.29
CA ASP A 97 21.32 -6.04 -13.19
C ASP A 97 20.92 -5.08 -12.06
N TYR A 98 19.77 -4.40 -12.19
CA TYR A 98 19.22 -3.59 -11.11
C TYR A 98 18.77 -4.46 -9.94
N GLY A 99 19.55 -4.43 -8.86
CA GLY A 99 19.28 -5.12 -7.60
C GLY A 99 18.61 -4.25 -6.54
N GLY A 100 17.77 -3.28 -6.93
CA GLY A 100 17.20 -2.34 -5.97
C GLY A 100 16.16 -2.96 -5.03
N ASP A 101 16.04 -2.36 -3.85
CA ASP A 101 15.15 -2.75 -2.75
C ASP A 101 13.69 -2.31 -3.02
N THR A 102 13.09 -2.79 -4.11
CA THR A 102 11.64 -2.63 -4.31
C THR A 102 10.88 -3.68 -3.49
N PRO A 103 9.66 -3.41 -3.00
CA PRO A 103 8.89 -4.43 -2.29
C PRO A 103 8.54 -5.67 -3.13
N GLU A 104 8.68 -5.61 -4.45
CA GLU A 104 8.50 -6.71 -5.39
C GLU A 104 9.81 -7.46 -5.72
N GLY A 105 10.94 -6.94 -5.25
CA GLY A 105 12.28 -7.43 -5.52
C GLY A 105 12.85 -6.89 -6.83
N THR A 106 13.47 -7.75 -7.63
CA THR A 106 14.22 -7.37 -8.86
C THR A 106 13.43 -7.68 -10.12
N LEU A 107 13.90 -7.20 -11.28
CA LEU A 107 13.24 -7.45 -12.56
C LEU A 107 13.14 -8.94 -12.91
N LEU A 108 14.22 -9.70 -12.75
CA LEU A 108 14.28 -11.12 -13.13
C LEU A 108 14.04 -12.09 -11.96
N GLY A 109 14.14 -11.61 -10.72
CA GLY A 109 13.92 -12.43 -9.51
C GLY A 109 12.59 -13.21 -9.50
N PRO A 110 11.47 -12.67 -10.01
CA PRO A 110 10.20 -13.40 -10.04
C PRO A 110 10.18 -14.67 -10.90
N ILE A 111 11.10 -14.86 -11.85
CA ILE A 111 11.05 -15.98 -12.82
C ILE A 111 10.95 -17.34 -12.13
N ALA A 112 11.83 -17.60 -11.15
CA ALA A 112 11.83 -18.89 -10.46
C ALA A 112 10.51 -19.18 -9.75
N ASN A 113 9.86 -18.13 -9.22
CA ASN A 113 8.57 -18.24 -8.56
C ASN A 113 7.41 -18.37 -9.55
N LEU A 114 7.47 -17.67 -10.69
CA LEU A 114 6.50 -17.83 -11.77
C LEU A 114 6.51 -19.27 -12.30
N ASP A 115 7.70 -19.84 -12.54
CA ASP A 115 7.87 -21.24 -12.95
C ASP A 115 7.32 -22.21 -11.89
N ARG A 116 7.71 -22.03 -10.62
CA ARG A 116 7.27 -22.87 -9.49
C ARG A 116 5.74 -22.85 -9.34
N LEU A 117 5.11 -21.70 -9.54
CA LEU A 117 3.67 -21.50 -9.37
C LEU A 117 2.86 -21.72 -10.65
N GLY A 118 3.52 -22.11 -11.76
CA GLY A 118 2.88 -22.33 -13.06
C GLY A 118 2.21 -21.07 -13.62
N MET A 119 2.80 -19.90 -13.38
CA MET A 119 2.29 -18.61 -13.86
C MET A 119 2.93 -18.27 -15.22
N THR A 120 2.11 -17.81 -16.16
CA THR A 120 2.59 -17.50 -17.51
C THR A 120 3.34 -16.17 -17.53
N TYR A 121 4.44 -16.12 -18.25
CA TYR A 121 5.14 -14.87 -18.59
C TYR A 121 5.80 -14.97 -19.96
N GLN A 122 6.16 -13.81 -20.52
CA GLN A 122 6.90 -13.68 -21.76
C GLN A 122 8.08 -12.72 -21.56
N GLU A 123 9.27 -13.18 -21.90
CA GLU A 123 10.45 -12.31 -22.01
C GLU A 123 10.40 -11.49 -23.30
N LEU A 124 10.83 -10.23 -23.23
CA LEU A 124 10.88 -9.29 -24.32
C LEU A 124 12.21 -8.55 -24.32
N SER A 125 12.81 -8.39 -25.49
CA SER A 125 13.93 -7.44 -25.69
C SER A 125 13.44 -5.99 -25.74
N ALA A 126 14.33 -5.03 -25.52
CA ALA A 126 14.04 -3.60 -25.72
C ALA A 126 13.35 -3.29 -27.07
N LYS A 127 13.81 -3.92 -28.17
CA LYS A 127 13.22 -3.74 -29.50
C LYS A 127 11.78 -4.28 -29.59
N GLU A 128 11.51 -5.42 -28.97
CA GLU A 128 10.16 -5.97 -28.93
C GLU A 128 9.23 -5.13 -28.06
N ILE A 129 9.76 -4.54 -26.98
CA ILE A 129 9.02 -3.59 -26.16
C ILE A 129 8.66 -2.35 -26.99
N GLU A 130 9.62 -1.70 -27.65
CA GLU A 130 9.37 -0.53 -28.52
C GLU A 130 8.43 -0.84 -29.70
N ALA A 131 8.39 -2.09 -30.16
CA ALA A 131 7.46 -2.53 -31.20
C ALA A 131 6.02 -2.73 -30.70
N ARG A 132 5.83 -3.00 -29.40
CA ARG A 132 4.51 -3.35 -28.81
C ARG A 132 3.92 -2.24 -27.95
N TYR A 133 4.78 -1.45 -27.30
CA TYR A 133 4.43 -0.37 -26.40
C TYR A 133 4.89 0.96 -27.01
N PRO A 134 4.25 2.09 -26.67
CA PRO A 134 4.61 3.40 -27.19
C PRO A 134 5.85 3.97 -26.49
N PHE A 135 6.92 3.18 -26.42
CA PHE A 135 8.23 3.58 -25.93
C PHE A 135 9.20 3.87 -27.08
N LYS A 136 10.26 4.62 -26.78
CA LYS A 136 11.37 4.93 -27.69
C LYS A 136 12.67 5.09 -26.90
N ASN A 137 13.79 4.98 -27.59
CA ASN A 137 15.12 5.22 -27.02
C ASN A 137 15.38 4.40 -25.74
N LEU A 138 14.85 3.18 -25.66
CA LEU A 138 15.20 2.28 -24.57
C LEU A 138 16.66 1.85 -24.73
N ASP A 139 17.37 1.62 -23.61
CA ASP A 139 18.70 1.02 -23.70
C ASP A 139 18.56 -0.35 -24.40
N PRO A 140 19.33 -0.63 -25.47
CA PRO A 140 19.25 -1.91 -26.17
C PRO A 140 19.52 -3.14 -25.30
N LYS A 141 20.13 -2.97 -24.13
CA LYS A 141 20.37 -4.02 -23.13
C LYS A 141 19.19 -4.28 -22.21
N TYR A 142 18.17 -3.42 -22.21
CA TYR A 142 16.98 -3.64 -21.40
C TYR A 142 16.24 -4.91 -21.84
N ILE A 143 15.71 -5.59 -20.83
CA ILE A 143 14.85 -6.76 -20.96
C ILE A 143 13.51 -6.44 -20.32
N GLY A 144 12.45 -7.15 -20.70
CA GLY A 144 11.16 -7.08 -20.05
C GLY A 144 10.55 -8.45 -19.81
N LEU A 145 9.71 -8.51 -18.79
CA LEU A 145 8.83 -9.61 -18.44
C LEU A 145 7.39 -9.12 -18.54
N PHE A 146 6.63 -9.70 -19.47
CA PHE A 146 5.21 -9.49 -19.58
C PHE A 146 4.45 -10.65 -18.94
N ALA A 147 3.58 -10.35 -17.97
CA ALA A 147 2.72 -11.35 -17.31
C ALA A 147 1.23 -10.99 -17.50
N PRO A 148 0.41 -11.85 -18.14
CA PRO A 148 -0.98 -11.55 -18.46
C PRO A 148 -1.92 -11.60 -17.24
N ASP A 149 -1.59 -12.38 -16.20
CA ASP A 149 -2.41 -12.57 -15.00
C ASP A 149 -2.33 -11.39 -14.01
N ASN A 150 -1.99 -10.21 -14.52
CA ASN A 150 -1.83 -8.96 -13.77
C ASN A 150 -2.84 -7.94 -14.30
N GLY A 151 -3.18 -6.92 -13.52
CA GLY A 151 -4.22 -5.98 -13.95
C GLY A 151 -4.33 -4.69 -13.17
N VAL A 152 -5.33 -3.91 -13.55
CA VAL A 152 -5.62 -2.61 -12.94
C VAL A 152 -6.84 -2.73 -12.04
N ILE A 153 -6.69 -2.38 -10.77
CA ILE A 153 -7.78 -2.30 -9.80
C ILE A 153 -8.52 -0.98 -9.99
N ASN A 154 -9.84 -1.03 -10.15
CA ASN A 154 -10.70 0.15 -10.11
C ASN A 154 -10.92 0.58 -8.65
N VAL A 155 -10.13 1.55 -8.19
CA VAL A 155 -10.06 1.94 -6.77
C VAL A 155 -11.39 2.50 -6.27
N GLN A 156 -12.04 3.35 -7.06
CA GLN A 156 -13.30 3.98 -6.68
C GLN A 156 -14.44 2.94 -6.59
N LEU A 157 -14.48 2.01 -7.54
CA LEU A 157 -15.47 0.93 -7.55
C LEU A 157 -15.23 -0.06 -6.40
N LEU A 158 -13.98 -0.45 -6.15
CA LEU A 158 -13.59 -1.29 -5.02
C LEU A 158 -14.09 -0.72 -3.70
N LEU A 159 -13.79 0.56 -3.43
CA LEU A 159 -14.19 1.23 -2.19
C LEU A 159 -15.70 1.22 -1.98
N ARG A 160 -16.47 1.58 -3.02
CA ARG A 160 -17.94 1.59 -2.95
C ARG A 160 -18.51 0.18 -2.78
N THR A 161 -17.89 -0.80 -3.42
CA THR A 161 -18.29 -2.21 -3.35
C THR A 161 -18.06 -2.76 -1.95
N LEU A 162 -16.87 -2.57 -1.37
CA LEU A 162 -16.58 -3.02 -0.01
C LEU A 162 -17.45 -2.32 1.03
N TYR A 163 -17.68 -1.01 0.86
CA TYR A 163 -18.61 -0.27 1.71
C TYR A 163 -20.03 -0.86 1.65
N LYS A 164 -20.55 -1.08 0.44
CA LYS A 164 -21.87 -1.69 0.24
C LYS A 164 -21.95 -3.09 0.82
N LEU A 165 -21.00 -3.96 0.51
CA LEU A 165 -20.97 -5.33 1.02
C LEU A 165 -20.91 -5.35 2.55
N SER A 166 -20.10 -4.50 3.17
CA SER A 166 -20.06 -4.38 4.64
C SER A 166 -21.45 -4.10 5.22
N LEU A 167 -22.19 -3.15 4.63
CA LEU A 167 -23.54 -2.81 5.09
C LEU A 167 -24.56 -3.93 4.79
N ASP A 168 -24.48 -4.57 3.62
CA ASP A 168 -25.38 -5.64 3.22
C ASP A 168 -25.25 -6.86 4.16
N TYR A 169 -24.04 -7.14 4.67
CA TYR A 169 -23.79 -8.16 5.70
C TYR A 169 -24.04 -7.66 7.14
N GLY A 170 -24.57 -6.45 7.32
CA GLY A 170 -25.05 -5.95 8.63
C GLY A 170 -24.06 -5.12 9.43
N ALA A 171 -22.89 -4.77 8.88
CA ALA A 171 -22.03 -3.77 9.51
C ALA A 171 -22.70 -2.39 9.49
N THR A 172 -22.27 -1.52 10.40
CA THR A 172 -22.61 -0.09 10.37
C THR A 172 -21.39 0.76 10.08
N ALA A 173 -21.59 1.96 9.55
CA ALA A 173 -20.50 2.85 9.18
C ALA A 173 -20.76 4.27 9.69
N LYS A 174 -19.75 4.89 10.30
CA LYS A 174 -19.81 6.24 10.87
C LYS A 174 -18.69 7.08 10.28
N GLN A 175 -19.05 7.97 9.36
CA GLN A 175 -18.15 9.00 8.86
C GLN A 175 -18.00 10.15 9.86
N HIS A 176 -17.02 11.02 9.63
CA HIS A 176 -16.68 12.14 10.52
C HIS A 176 -16.50 11.72 11.98
N THR A 177 -15.98 10.52 12.22
CA THR A 177 -15.82 9.92 13.55
C THR A 177 -14.35 9.64 13.82
N LYS A 178 -13.66 10.62 14.42
CA LYS A 178 -12.23 10.53 14.72
C LYS A 178 -12.01 9.88 16.07
N VAL A 179 -11.44 8.68 16.08
CA VAL A 179 -11.00 8.01 17.32
C VAL A 179 -9.87 8.83 17.97
N GLN A 180 -10.00 9.07 19.27
CA GLN A 180 -9.04 9.81 20.09
C GLN A 180 -8.23 8.88 20.98
N ALA A 181 -8.86 7.83 21.52
CA ALA A 181 -8.20 6.87 22.39
C ALA A 181 -9.02 5.59 22.49
N ILE A 182 -8.33 4.47 22.68
CA ILE A 182 -8.91 3.18 23.05
C ILE A 182 -8.50 2.90 24.48
N LYS A 183 -9.46 2.58 25.35
CA LYS A 183 -9.20 2.28 26.76
C LYS A 183 -9.75 0.91 27.13
N PRO A 184 -9.03 0.12 27.93
CA PRO A 184 -9.56 -1.15 28.42
C PRO A 184 -10.77 -0.89 29.30
N SER A 185 -11.75 -1.77 29.22
CA SER A 185 -12.97 -1.72 30.04
C SER A 185 -12.98 -2.84 31.07
N ASN A 186 -13.48 -2.56 32.27
CA ASN A 186 -13.66 -3.56 33.33
C ASN A 186 -15.01 -4.29 33.23
N HIS A 187 -15.74 -4.13 32.12
CA HIS A 187 -17.06 -4.70 31.94
C HIS A 187 -16.98 -6.18 31.54
N SER A 188 -17.93 -7.00 32.02
CA SER A 188 -17.93 -8.46 31.76
C SER A 188 -18.24 -8.86 30.31
N HIS A 189 -18.81 -7.93 29.52
CA HIS A 189 -19.37 -8.23 28.19
C HIS A 189 -18.57 -7.65 27.01
N TYR A 190 -17.63 -6.73 27.27
CA TYR A 190 -16.80 -6.08 26.26
C TYR A 190 -15.47 -5.65 26.86
N ALA A 191 -14.41 -5.60 26.04
CA ALA A 191 -13.04 -5.40 26.52
C ALA A 191 -12.55 -3.95 26.37
N TRP A 192 -13.21 -3.14 25.53
CA TRP A 192 -12.71 -1.83 25.14
C TRP A 192 -13.78 -0.76 25.04
N ASP A 193 -13.45 0.43 25.53
CA ASP A 193 -14.15 1.69 25.27
C ASP A 193 -13.35 2.49 24.24
N VAL A 194 -13.93 2.69 23.04
CA VAL A 194 -13.33 3.46 21.94
C VAL A 194 -13.89 4.88 21.99
N HIS A 195 -13.08 5.81 22.51
CA HIS A 195 -13.43 7.22 22.60
C HIS A 195 -13.20 7.91 21.26
N ALA A 196 -14.22 8.60 20.76
CA ALA A 196 -14.17 9.31 19.49
C ALA A 196 -14.85 10.69 19.57
N VAL A 197 -14.57 11.53 18.58
CA VAL A 197 -15.27 12.79 18.35
C VAL A 197 -15.95 12.70 16.99
N ARG A 198 -17.28 12.88 16.98
CA ARG A 198 -18.14 12.89 15.81
C ARG A 198 -18.40 14.32 15.35
N HIS A 199 -18.38 14.56 14.05
CA HIS A 199 -18.65 15.89 13.46
C HIS A 199 -17.84 17.00 14.17
N GLU A 200 -16.58 16.70 14.47
CA GLU A 200 -15.58 17.58 15.12
C GLU A 200 -15.89 18.03 16.55
N THR A 201 -17.11 17.81 17.07
CA THR A 201 -17.57 18.41 18.34
C THR A 201 -18.32 17.47 19.27
N GLU A 202 -18.93 16.40 18.75
CA GLU A 202 -19.79 15.50 19.52
C GLU A 202 -18.95 14.34 20.09
N ALA A 203 -18.75 14.32 21.41
CA ALA A 203 -18.09 13.19 22.05
C ALA A 203 -18.93 11.91 21.93
N ALA A 204 -18.29 10.79 21.57
CA ALA A 204 -18.92 9.49 21.44
C ALA A 204 -18.02 8.39 22.02
N VAL A 205 -18.64 7.31 22.50
CA VAL A 205 -17.94 6.11 22.97
C VAL A 205 -18.58 4.89 22.33
N PHE A 206 -17.75 4.02 21.74
CA PHE A 206 -18.18 2.75 21.16
C PHE A 206 -17.61 1.60 21.99
N LYS A 207 -18.47 0.65 22.38
CA LYS A 207 -18.10 -0.51 23.20
C LYS A 207 -17.73 -1.68 22.32
N ALA A 208 -16.56 -2.27 22.50
CA ALA A 208 -16.03 -3.30 21.60
C ALA A 208 -15.44 -4.50 22.35
N LYS A 209 -15.63 -5.71 21.79
CA LYS A 209 -14.87 -6.90 22.23
C LYS A 209 -13.47 -6.94 21.58
N LYS A 210 -13.39 -6.58 20.30
CA LYS A 210 -12.18 -6.59 19.48
C LYS A 210 -12.06 -5.31 18.67
N ILE A 211 -10.83 -4.93 18.32
CA ILE A 211 -10.53 -3.72 17.57
C ILE A 211 -9.61 -4.06 16.40
N ILE A 212 -9.93 -3.51 15.23
CA ILE A 212 -9.06 -3.52 14.06
C ILE A 212 -8.64 -2.08 13.76
N ILE A 213 -7.34 -1.80 13.78
CA ILE A 213 -6.76 -0.49 13.44
C ILE A 213 -6.22 -0.59 12.01
N ALA A 214 -6.94 0.00 11.05
CA ALA A 214 -6.62 0.03 9.63
C ALA A 214 -6.59 1.47 9.09
N SER A 215 -6.07 2.41 9.90
CA SER A 215 -6.05 3.84 9.62
C SER A 215 -4.87 4.32 8.75
N GLY A 216 -4.13 3.39 8.13
CA GLY A 216 -3.05 3.68 7.19
C GLY A 216 -1.98 4.59 7.79
N ALA A 217 -1.67 5.71 7.10
CA ALA A 217 -0.70 6.69 7.58
C ALA A 217 -1.04 7.32 8.94
N TYR A 218 -2.31 7.27 9.36
CA TYR A 218 -2.80 7.81 10.63
C TYR A 218 -2.75 6.80 11.78
N VAL A 219 -2.10 5.63 11.59
CA VAL A 219 -2.00 4.57 12.62
C VAL A 219 -1.44 5.10 13.95
N ASN A 220 -0.43 5.96 13.92
CA ASN A 220 0.17 6.55 15.12
C ASN A 220 -0.78 7.50 15.87
N HIS A 221 -1.76 8.11 15.19
CA HIS A 221 -2.77 8.94 15.85
C HIS A 221 -3.76 8.12 16.67
N VAL A 222 -3.80 6.80 16.47
CA VAL A 222 -4.59 5.87 17.28
C VAL A 222 -3.71 5.17 18.31
N LEU A 223 -2.54 4.66 17.90
CA LEU A 223 -1.65 3.89 18.78
C LEU A 223 -1.09 4.74 19.92
N LYS A 224 -0.61 5.96 19.63
CA LYS A 224 0.06 6.80 20.61
C LYS A 224 -0.84 7.16 21.80
N PRO A 225 -2.05 7.72 21.62
CA PRO A 225 -2.92 8.04 22.74
C PRO A 225 -3.58 6.82 23.41
N SER A 226 -3.57 5.64 22.78
CA SER A 226 -4.24 4.44 23.30
C SER A 226 -3.30 3.51 24.08
N PHE A 227 -2.06 3.37 23.61
CA PHE A 227 -1.12 2.33 24.05
C PHE A 227 0.29 2.88 24.34
N ASP A 228 0.46 4.21 24.25
CA ASP A 228 1.74 4.93 24.44
C ASP A 228 2.90 4.42 23.55
N ILE A 229 2.55 3.89 22.38
CA ILE A 229 3.50 3.46 21.35
C ILE A 229 3.20 4.15 20.03
N SER A 230 4.25 4.32 19.22
CA SER A 230 4.17 4.69 17.82
C SER A 230 4.93 3.67 16.99
N LEU A 231 4.65 3.59 15.70
CA LEU A 231 5.51 2.93 14.72
C LEU A 231 6.50 3.96 14.16
N ASP A 232 7.76 3.57 13.95
CA ASP A 232 8.77 4.38 13.25
C ASP A 232 8.45 4.42 11.76
N LEU A 233 7.52 5.30 11.40
CA LEU A 233 7.04 5.45 10.05
C LEU A 233 7.97 6.33 9.22
N ASP A 234 8.00 6.03 7.94
CA ASP A 234 8.55 6.89 6.91
C ASP A 234 7.51 7.04 5.80
N ILE A 235 6.83 8.19 5.79
CA ILE A 235 5.64 8.40 4.96
C ILE A 235 6.05 9.20 3.73
N TRP A 236 5.90 8.58 2.56
CA TRP A 236 6.26 9.19 1.29
C TRP A 236 5.04 9.90 0.70
N GLU A 237 5.22 11.13 0.23
CA GLU A 237 4.21 11.84 -0.55
C GLU A 237 4.38 11.51 -2.02
N MET A 238 3.80 10.38 -2.43
CA MET A 238 3.88 9.86 -3.78
C MET A 238 3.09 10.73 -4.74
N VAL A 239 3.79 11.42 -5.65
CA VAL A 239 3.17 12.22 -6.70
C VAL A 239 2.78 11.32 -7.87
N PHE A 240 1.61 11.56 -8.45
CA PHE A 240 1.22 10.93 -9.69
C PHE A 240 0.52 11.91 -10.62
N SER A 241 0.69 11.67 -11.93
CA SER A 241 0.19 12.56 -12.97
C SER A 241 -0.47 11.78 -14.10
N TYR A 242 -1.49 12.40 -14.71
CA TYR A 242 -2.12 11.94 -15.94
C TYR A 242 -1.70 12.87 -17.07
N PHE A 243 -1.21 12.29 -18.16
CA PHE A 243 -0.71 13.02 -19.32
C PHE A 243 -1.56 12.74 -20.56
N ASN A 244 -1.74 13.76 -21.40
CA ASN A 244 -2.46 13.62 -22.65
C ASN A 244 -1.70 12.71 -23.62
N CYS A 245 -2.40 11.73 -24.16
CA CYS A 245 -1.95 10.87 -25.24
C CYS A 245 -2.59 11.34 -26.56
N ASN A 246 -1.88 11.21 -27.68
CA ASN A 246 -2.48 11.49 -28.99
C ASN A 246 -3.69 10.57 -29.22
N ALA A 247 -4.81 11.16 -29.66
CA ALA A 247 -6.04 10.44 -29.95
C ALA A 247 -6.12 9.94 -31.40
N GLY A 248 -7.08 9.04 -31.67
CA GLY A 248 -7.46 8.59 -33.01
C GLY A 248 -6.90 7.21 -33.41
N PRO A 249 -7.08 6.78 -34.67
CA PRO A 249 -6.70 5.42 -35.13
C PRO A 249 -5.20 5.12 -35.07
N LYS A 250 -4.36 6.16 -34.97
CA LYS A 250 -2.90 6.08 -34.74
C LYS A 250 -2.52 6.68 -33.38
N GLY A 251 -3.47 6.70 -32.44
CA GLY A 251 -3.30 7.27 -31.12
C GLY A 251 -2.34 6.44 -30.25
N THR A 252 -1.87 7.06 -29.17
CA THR A 252 -0.99 6.39 -28.22
C THR A 252 -1.79 5.57 -27.24
N ILE A 253 -1.59 4.26 -27.27
CA ILE A 253 -2.25 3.31 -26.38
C ILE A 253 -1.17 2.44 -25.76
N PHE A 254 -1.02 2.50 -24.44
CA PHE A 254 -0.29 1.47 -23.70
C PHE A 254 -1.16 0.21 -23.64
N PRO A 255 -0.69 -0.97 -24.08
CA PRO A 255 -1.51 -2.20 -24.06
C PRO A 255 -1.87 -2.69 -22.65
N SER A 256 -1.02 -2.40 -21.67
CA SER A 256 -1.13 -2.85 -20.29
C SER A 256 -0.52 -1.82 -19.34
N MET A 257 -0.61 -2.07 -18.04
CA MET A 257 0.25 -1.36 -17.09
C MET A 257 1.71 -1.80 -17.24
N TRP A 258 2.63 -0.98 -16.74
CA TRP A 258 4.06 -1.22 -16.86
C TRP A 258 4.85 -0.62 -15.68
N PHE A 259 6.01 -1.21 -15.41
CA PHE A 259 6.97 -0.74 -14.40
C PHE A 259 8.40 -0.82 -14.97
N GLN A 260 9.16 0.26 -14.84
CA GLN A 260 10.55 0.35 -15.27
C GLN A 260 11.51 0.19 -14.09
N PHE A 261 12.54 -0.63 -14.27
CA PHE A 261 13.68 -0.80 -13.36
C PHE A 261 14.94 -0.16 -13.96
N ALA A 262 15.48 0.84 -13.28
CA ALA A 262 16.74 1.46 -13.69
C ALA A 262 17.46 2.04 -12.47
N PRO A 263 18.81 2.05 -12.47
CA PRO A 263 19.59 2.64 -11.38
C PRO A 263 19.33 4.13 -11.27
N ASP A 264 19.39 4.64 -10.05
CA ASP A 264 19.30 6.07 -9.76
C ASP A 264 20.32 6.85 -10.58
N LYS A 265 19.90 8.03 -11.04
CA LYS A 265 20.71 8.95 -11.83
C LYS A 265 20.75 10.29 -11.12
N ASP A 266 21.95 10.79 -10.86
CA ASP A 266 22.16 12.09 -10.20
C ASP A 266 21.40 12.22 -8.85
N GLY A 267 21.28 11.11 -8.12
CA GLY A 267 20.56 11.05 -6.83
C GLY A 267 19.03 11.06 -6.95
N ARG A 268 18.49 10.86 -8.16
CA ARG A 268 17.06 10.74 -8.44
C ARG A 268 16.72 9.30 -8.84
N SER A 269 15.59 8.79 -8.35
CA SER A 269 15.06 7.49 -8.75
C SER A 269 14.81 7.45 -10.26
N GLN A 270 15.10 6.31 -10.88
CA GLN A 270 14.73 6.02 -12.27
C GLN A 270 13.73 4.87 -12.37
N LEU A 271 13.06 4.59 -11.24
CA LEU A 271 11.89 3.72 -11.22
C LEU A 271 10.68 4.53 -11.66
N PHE A 272 9.97 4.02 -12.66
CA PHE A 272 8.75 4.64 -13.17
C PHE A 272 7.67 3.59 -13.34
N TYR A 273 6.43 4.00 -13.22
CA TYR A 273 5.32 3.13 -13.48
C TYR A 273 4.22 3.86 -14.24
N GLY A 274 3.40 3.10 -14.96
CA GLY A 274 2.31 3.68 -15.70
C GLY A 274 1.13 2.75 -15.90
N PHE A 275 0.01 3.39 -16.20
CA PHE A 275 -1.26 2.77 -16.50
C PHE A 275 -1.72 3.19 -17.90
N PRO A 276 -2.37 2.27 -18.63
CA PRO A 276 -3.05 2.63 -19.86
C PRO A 276 -4.21 3.60 -19.58
N ALA A 277 -4.79 4.16 -20.65
CA ALA A 277 -6.06 4.85 -20.54
C ALA A 277 -7.10 3.89 -19.93
N LEU A 278 -7.73 4.34 -18.85
CA LEU A 278 -8.63 3.51 -18.06
C LEU A 278 -10.04 3.54 -18.66
N PRO A 279 -10.74 2.39 -18.78
CA PRO A 279 -12.12 2.35 -19.27
C PRO A 279 -13.11 3.18 -18.46
N TRP A 280 -12.79 3.47 -17.19
CA TRP A 280 -13.57 4.30 -16.27
C TRP A 280 -12.96 5.68 -16.02
N GLY A 281 -11.85 6.00 -16.67
CA GLY A 281 -11.18 7.29 -16.59
C GLY A 281 -11.46 8.18 -17.80
N PRO A 282 -10.93 9.41 -17.81
CA PRO A 282 -10.98 10.25 -19.00
C PRO A 282 -10.24 9.57 -20.17
N PRO A 283 -10.78 9.63 -21.40
CA PRO A 283 -10.14 9.02 -22.55
C PRO A 283 -8.83 9.71 -22.90
N ASN A 284 -7.90 8.96 -23.51
CA ASN A 284 -6.59 9.45 -23.97
C ASN A 284 -5.71 10.06 -22.86
N LEU A 285 -5.87 9.64 -21.61
CA LEU A 285 -4.95 9.97 -20.52
C LEU A 285 -4.21 8.72 -20.05
N ALA A 286 -2.88 8.76 -20.04
CA ALA A 286 -2.06 7.76 -19.38
C ALA A 286 -1.62 8.28 -18.01
N ARG A 287 -1.79 7.49 -16.96
CA ARG A 287 -1.21 7.79 -15.65
C ARG A 287 0.25 7.35 -15.66
N ILE A 288 1.18 8.25 -15.43
CA ILE A 288 2.62 7.97 -15.40
C ILE A 288 3.22 8.70 -14.18
N ALA A 289 4.09 8.03 -13.45
CA ALA A 289 4.73 8.59 -12.27
C ALA A 289 6.10 7.95 -12.00
N VAL A 290 6.99 8.72 -11.38
CA VAL A 290 8.16 8.19 -10.69
C VAL A 290 7.72 7.37 -9.48
N ASP A 291 8.36 6.22 -9.24
CA ASP A 291 8.16 5.39 -8.05
C ASP A 291 9.08 5.83 -6.91
N ALA A 292 8.97 7.11 -6.55
CA ALA A 292 9.69 7.70 -5.44
C ALA A 292 8.95 8.94 -4.93
N ALA A 293 9.38 9.43 -3.77
CA ALA A 293 8.97 10.74 -3.29
C ALA A 293 10.19 11.51 -2.80
N THR A 294 10.39 12.71 -3.34
CA THR A 294 11.34 13.66 -2.75
C THR A 294 10.91 14.06 -1.34
N ARG A 295 9.60 14.20 -1.11
CA ARG A 295 9.06 14.64 0.17
C ARG A 295 8.66 13.45 1.04
N ARG A 296 9.34 13.32 2.18
CA ARG A 296 9.10 12.30 3.20
C ARG A 296 8.77 12.98 4.53
N ILE A 297 7.73 12.52 5.20
CA ILE A 297 7.21 13.05 6.46
C ILE A 297 7.12 11.94 7.52
N LYS A 298 6.96 12.31 8.79
CA LYS A 298 6.83 11.36 9.91
C LYS A 298 5.42 11.29 10.47
N ASP A 299 4.64 12.34 10.28
CA ASP A 299 3.23 12.43 10.65
C ASP A 299 2.39 12.87 9.44
N PRO A 300 1.26 12.22 9.14
CA PRO A 300 0.41 12.62 8.01
C PRO A 300 -0.17 14.04 8.11
N ASN A 301 -0.16 14.68 9.28
CA ASN A 301 -0.54 16.09 9.43
C ASN A 301 0.50 17.05 8.86
N GLU A 302 1.73 16.60 8.60
CA GLU A 302 2.74 17.39 7.91
C GLU A 302 2.44 17.51 6.41
N ARG A 303 1.48 16.74 5.88
CA ARG A 303 1.14 16.71 4.45
C ARG A 303 0.78 18.10 3.92
N LEU A 304 1.38 18.48 2.78
CA LEU A 304 1.00 19.67 2.03
C LEU A 304 -0.04 19.29 0.97
N THR A 305 -1.28 19.73 1.17
CA THR A 305 -2.39 19.43 0.23
C THR A 305 -2.45 20.40 -0.95
N SER A 306 -1.90 21.61 -0.79
CA SER A 306 -1.98 22.67 -1.80
C SER A 306 -0.74 22.78 -2.68
N THR A 307 0.34 22.09 -2.32
CA THR A 307 1.63 22.15 -3.02
C THR A 307 2.10 20.73 -3.29
N ILE A 308 2.09 20.35 -4.56
CA ILE A 308 2.64 19.08 -5.03
C ILE A 308 4.10 19.30 -5.38
N ASN A 309 4.97 18.33 -5.07
CA ASN A 309 6.40 18.49 -5.29
C ASN A 309 6.72 18.62 -6.79
N PRO A 310 7.30 19.76 -7.25
CA PRO A 310 7.59 19.96 -8.66
C PRO A 310 8.72 19.07 -9.19
N GLU A 311 9.64 18.60 -8.35
CA GLU A 311 10.76 17.75 -8.77
C GLU A 311 10.25 16.37 -9.24
N ASP A 312 9.32 15.76 -8.51
CA ASP A 312 8.75 14.46 -8.86
C ASP A 312 7.91 14.54 -10.16
N ILE A 313 7.27 15.69 -10.40
CA ILE A 313 6.60 16.00 -11.68
C ILE A 313 7.65 16.12 -12.79
N ALA A 314 8.72 16.89 -12.55
CA ALA A 314 9.76 17.13 -13.54
C ALA A 314 10.47 15.84 -13.99
N ASP A 315 10.77 14.93 -13.05
CA ASP A 315 11.34 13.61 -13.33
C ASP A 315 10.41 12.80 -14.25
N THR A 316 9.12 12.79 -13.93
CA THR A 316 8.11 12.10 -14.74
C THR A 316 8.01 12.71 -16.14
N GLN A 317 8.05 14.04 -16.26
CA GLN A 317 8.02 14.71 -17.55
C GLN A 317 9.30 14.46 -18.38
N GLU A 318 10.45 14.35 -17.73
CA GLU A 318 11.72 14.00 -18.38
C GLU A 318 11.66 12.57 -18.93
N PHE A 319 11.19 11.63 -18.12
CA PHE A 319 10.95 10.26 -18.57
C PHE A 319 10.06 10.22 -19.81
N ILE A 320 8.94 10.94 -19.80
CA ILE A 320 8.00 11.00 -20.93
C ILE A 320 8.67 11.61 -22.17
N ARG A 321 9.41 12.72 -22.04
CA ARG A 321 10.12 13.36 -23.16
C ARG A 321 11.07 12.37 -23.85
N ASN A 322 11.84 11.66 -23.03
CA ASN A 322 12.94 10.82 -23.49
C ASN A 322 12.44 9.47 -24.04
N HIS A 323 11.43 8.89 -23.38
CA HIS A 323 11.08 7.48 -23.57
C HIS A 323 9.66 7.21 -24.05
N CYS A 324 8.73 8.17 -23.98
CA CYS A 324 7.37 7.94 -24.46
C CYS A 324 7.14 8.53 -25.87
N VAL A 325 6.40 7.79 -26.69
CA VAL A 325 5.95 8.21 -28.02
C VAL A 325 4.59 8.87 -27.91
N ASN A 326 4.47 10.10 -28.43
CA ASN A 326 3.18 10.79 -28.60
C ASN A 326 2.36 10.93 -27.28
N VAL A 327 3.06 11.11 -26.16
CA VAL A 327 2.51 11.55 -24.87
C VAL A 327 3.03 12.96 -24.62
N ASP A 328 2.14 13.91 -24.30
CA ASP A 328 2.52 15.30 -24.04
C ASP A 328 3.23 15.41 -22.69
N PRO A 329 4.53 15.77 -22.64
CA PRO A 329 5.26 15.88 -21.39
C PRO A 329 5.19 17.28 -20.78
N THR A 330 4.54 18.26 -21.42
CA THR A 330 4.70 19.67 -21.04
C THR A 330 3.91 20.05 -19.79
N ILE A 331 2.63 19.65 -19.72
CA ILE A 331 1.75 19.94 -18.59
C ILE A 331 0.87 18.70 -18.36
N PRO A 332 0.89 18.09 -17.16
CA PRO A 332 -0.08 17.07 -16.80
C PRO A 332 -1.53 17.58 -16.91
N ALA A 333 -2.43 16.76 -17.43
CA ALA A 333 -3.86 17.06 -17.43
C ALA A 333 -4.45 17.04 -16.00
N LEU A 334 -3.88 16.19 -15.14
CA LEU A 334 -4.22 16.08 -13.72
C LEU A 334 -2.98 15.64 -12.96
N THR A 335 -2.74 16.23 -11.80
CA THR A 335 -1.70 15.80 -10.86
C THR A 335 -2.28 15.77 -9.45
N SER A 336 -1.92 14.76 -8.66
CA SER A 336 -2.23 14.71 -7.24
C SER A 336 -1.11 13.98 -6.49
N SER A 337 -1.24 13.88 -5.17
CA SER A 337 -0.35 13.09 -4.32
C SER A 337 -1.14 12.11 -3.47
N CYS A 338 -0.52 11.03 -3.03
CA CYS A 338 -1.05 10.14 -1.99
C CYS A 338 0.05 9.81 -0.97
N LEU A 339 -0.34 9.19 0.15
CA LEU A 339 0.60 8.80 1.19
C LEU A 339 0.97 7.32 1.05
N GLN A 340 2.25 7.00 0.97
CA GLN A 340 2.76 5.64 1.10
C GLN A 340 3.43 5.51 2.47
N THR A 341 2.85 4.68 3.34
CA THR A 341 3.40 4.43 4.68
C THR A 341 4.39 3.28 4.63
N ASN A 342 5.64 3.58 4.97
CA ASN A 342 6.71 2.60 5.04
C ASN A 342 7.24 2.49 6.48
N VAL A 343 7.89 1.35 6.75
CA VAL A 343 8.81 1.14 7.88
C VAL A 343 10.19 0.81 7.29
N PHE A 344 11.19 0.49 8.10
CA PHE A 344 12.59 0.38 7.66
C PHE A 344 12.82 -0.56 6.46
N ASP A 345 12.03 -1.64 6.32
CA ASP A 345 12.12 -2.64 5.26
C ASP A 345 11.06 -2.47 4.17
N ASN A 346 10.32 -1.35 4.18
CA ASN A 346 9.17 -1.10 3.30
C ASN A 346 8.09 -2.21 3.36
N MET A 347 8.08 -3.07 4.37
CA MET A 347 7.19 -4.23 4.44
C MET A 347 5.95 -3.95 5.29
N PHE A 348 4.89 -4.74 5.10
CA PHE A 348 3.64 -4.57 5.85
C PHE A 348 3.85 -4.67 7.36
N VAL A 349 3.00 -3.97 8.10
CA VAL A 349 2.77 -4.27 9.52
C VAL A 349 1.38 -4.88 9.61
N LEU A 350 1.30 -6.14 10.04
CA LEU A 350 0.06 -6.89 10.26
C LEU A 350 0.26 -7.76 11.51
N ASP A 351 -0.23 -7.30 12.66
CA ASP A 351 0.03 -7.97 13.94
C ASP A 351 -0.98 -7.58 15.01
N PHE A 352 -0.98 -8.30 16.14
CA PHE A 352 -1.63 -7.84 17.36
C PHE A 352 -0.76 -6.80 18.08
N VAL A 353 -1.39 -5.83 18.73
CA VAL A 353 -0.69 -4.97 19.71
C VAL A 353 -0.16 -5.88 20.83
N PRO A 354 1.16 -5.86 21.14
CA PRO A 354 1.72 -6.73 22.16
C PRO A 354 1.06 -6.55 23.52
N GLU A 355 0.88 -7.66 24.25
CA GLU A 355 0.17 -7.70 25.54
C GLU A 355 0.68 -6.66 26.54
N LYS A 356 1.99 -6.41 26.57
CA LYS A 356 2.61 -5.41 27.45
C LYS A 356 2.11 -3.97 27.25
N TYR A 357 1.52 -3.65 26.09
CA TYR A 357 1.00 -2.33 25.77
C TYR A 357 -0.53 -2.21 25.90
N LEU A 358 -1.23 -3.32 26.19
CA LEU A 358 -2.70 -3.32 26.26
C LEU A 358 -3.25 -2.70 27.55
N ASN A 359 -2.40 -2.31 28.50
CA ASN A 359 -2.78 -1.61 29.74
C ASN A 359 -3.86 -2.35 30.57
N GLY A 360 -3.82 -3.69 30.58
CA GLY A 360 -4.81 -4.54 31.25
C GLY A 360 -6.00 -4.96 30.37
N GLY A 361 -6.00 -4.57 29.10
CA GLY A 361 -6.96 -5.05 28.10
C GLY A 361 -6.76 -6.52 27.72
N ALA A 362 -7.79 -7.10 27.10
CA ALA A 362 -7.79 -8.52 26.76
C ALA A 362 -6.69 -8.87 25.73
N LYS A 363 -5.99 -9.98 25.92
CA LYS A 363 -5.01 -10.49 24.96
C LYS A 363 -5.64 -10.73 23.57
N ASP A 364 -4.84 -10.59 22.51
CA ASP A 364 -5.21 -10.86 21.11
C ASP A 364 -6.50 -10.15 20.69
N SER A 365 -6.69 -8.90 21.14
CA SER A 365 -7.94 -8.16 20.95
C SER A 365 -7.83 -6.86 20.17
N VAL A 366 -6.60 -6.41 19.87
CA VAL A 366 -6.35 -5.24 19.04
C VAL A 366 -5.38 -5.64 17.93
N VAL A 367 -5.87 -5.67 16.70
CA VAL A 367 -5.10 -6.00 15.50
C VAL A 367 -4.79 -4.71 14.74
N VAL A 368 -3.59 -4.59 14.20
CA VAL A 368 -3.11 -3.42 13.46
C VAL A 368 -2.71 -3.82 12.06
N PHE A 369 -3.10 -2.99 11.08
CA PHE A 369 -2.53 -3.01 9.75
C PHE A 369 -2.07 -1.61 9.30
N THR A 370 -0.85 -1.51 8.78
CA THR A 370 -0.42 -0.35 7.99
C THR A 370 0.59 -0.72 6.91
N ALA A 371 0.45 -0.10 5.74
CA ALA A 371 1.35 -0.22 4.59
C ALA A 371 0.96 0.81 3.50
N GLY A 372 1.89 1.11 2.60
CA GLY A 372 1.66 2.05 1.49
C GLY A 372 1.41 1.43 0.11
N TRP A 373 1.65 0.13 -0.10
CA TRP A 373 1.58 -0.52 -1.42
C TRP A 373 0.66 -1.77 -1.47
N ALA A 374 -0.20 -1.91 -0.47
CA ALA A 374 -1.00 -3.11 -0.20
C ALA A 374 -2.31 -3.24 -0.99
N MET A 375 -2.65 -2.32 -1.90
CA MET A 375 -3.97 -2.35 -2.59
C MET A 375 -4.23 -3.69 -3.29
N LYS A 376 -3.19 -4.30 -3.87
CA LYS A 376 -3.25 -5.61 -4.53
C LYS A 376 -3.60 -6.78 -3.60
N PHE A 377 -3.48 -6.60 -2.28
CA PHE A 377 -3.78 -7.61 -1.26
C PHE A 377 -5.03 -7.29 -0.44
N VAL A 378 -5.86 -6.31 -0.86
CA VAL A 378 -7.01 -5.84 -0.05
C VAL A 378 -7.94 -6.97 0.41
N PRO A 379 -8.39 -7.91 -0.44
CA PRO A 379 -9.22 -9.03 0.02
C PRO A 379 -8.48 -9.92 1.04
N MET A 380 -7.22 -10.26 0.76
CA MET A 380 -6.38 -11.08 1.64
C MET A 380 -6.19 -10.44 3.02
N ILE A 381 -5.83 -9.16 3.07
CA ILE A 381 -5.59 -8.47 4.33
C ILE A 381 -6.90 -8.24 5.09
N GLY A 382 -7.99 -7.94 4.39
CA GLY A 382 -9.33 -7.86 5.00
C GLY A 382 -9.69 -9.17 5.71
N LYS A 383 -9.50 -10.30 5.01
CA LYS A 383 -9.71 -11.63 5.57
C LYS A 383 -8.77 -11.90 6.75
N ALA A 384 -7.50 -11.55 6.62
CA ALA A 384 -6.52 -11.75 7.68
C ALA A 384 -6.88 -11.00 8.97
N LEU A 385 -7.29 -9.74 8.84
CA LEU A 385 -7.69 -8.91 9.98
C LEU A 385 -8.96 -9.44 10.65
N ALA A 386 -9.95 -9.88 9.87
CA ALA A 386 -11.16 -10.50 10.40
C ALA A 386 -10.86 -11.82 11.12
N ASP A 387 -10.07 -12.71 10.50
CA ASP A 387 -9.65 -13.99 11.09
C ASP A 387 -8.89 -13.76 12.41
N MET A 388 -7.94 -12.81 12.43
CA MET A 388 -7.22 -12.46 13.67
C MET A 388 -8.16 -11.94 14.75
N ALA A 389 -9.06 -11.00 14.42
CA ALA A 389 -9.97 -10.43 15.41
C ALA A 389 -10.95 -11.47 15.98
N LEU A 390 -11.52 -12.33 15.13
CA LEU A 390 -12.58 -13.27 15.51
C LEU A 390 -12.04 -14.59 16.05
N LYS A 391 -10.91 -15.08 15.53
CA LYS A 391 -10.37 -16.42 15.77
C LYS A 391 -9.00 -16.41 16.47
N GLY A 392 -8.39 -15.23 16.64
CA GLY A 392 -7.09 -15.07 17.31
C GLY A 392 -5.88 -15.43 16.44
N SER A 393 -6.07 -15.78 15.16
CA SER A 393 -4.97 -16.10 14.24
C SER A 393 -5.42 -15.99 12.78
N SER A 394 -4.46 -15.90 11.86
CA SER A 394 -4.69 -15.96 10.42
C SER A 394 -3.49 -16.61 9.72
N PRO A 395 -3.69 -17.45 8.69
CA PRO A 395 -2.59 -17.99 7.89
C PRO A 395 -1.80 -16.90 7.15
N TYR A 396 -2.40 -15.71 6.96
CA TYR A 396 -1.79 -14.57 6.29
C TYR A 396 -0.98 -13.66 7.23
N ALA A 397 -1.14 -13.82 8.56
CA ALA A 397 -0.38 -13.10 9.56
C ALA A 397 0.98 -13.76 9.76
N ARG A 398 1.95 -13.36 8.94
CA ARG A 398 3.28 -13.97 8.91
C ARG A 398 4.28 -13.21 9.78
N LYS A 399 5.36 -13.90 10.18
CA LYS A 399 6.47 -13.30 10.96
C LYS A 399 7.12 -12.12 10.25
N GLU A 400 7.13 -12.12 8.92
CA GLU A 400 7.67 -11.04 8.09
C GLU A 400 6.85 -9.75 8.22
N PHE A 401 5.60 -9.83 8.69
CA PHE A 401 4.71 -8.68 8.92
C PHE A 401 4.58 -8.29 10.39
N ALA A 402 5.22 -9.04 11.30
CA ALA A 402 5.14 -8.81 12.73
C ALA A 402 5.61 -7.39 13.07
N MET A 403 4.89 -6.71 13.96
CA MET A 403 5.23 -5.35 14.37
C MET A 403 6.42 -5.30 15.32
N THR A 404 6.79 -6.45 15.89
CA THR A 404 7.97 -6.63 16.76
C THR A 404 9.22 -7.04 16.01
N ARG A 405 9.17 -7.19 14.68
CA ARG A 405 10.37 -7.53 13.89
C ARG A 405 11.39 -6.40 13.94
N THR A 406 12.64 -6.76 13.75
CA THR A 406 13.78 -5.84 13.82
C THR A 406 14.54 -5.83 12.50
N ASP A 407 15.10 -4.69 12.17
CA ASP A 407 16.11 -4.57 11.13
C ASP A 407 17.31 -5.47 11.47
N SER A 408 17.65 -6.40 10.58
CA SER A 408 18.76 -7.32 10.78
C SER A 408 20.12 -6.63 10.81
N ALA A 409 20.26 -5.46 10.18
CA ALA A 409 21.50 -4.70 10.12
C ALA A 409 21.69 -3.81 11.36
N THR A 410 20.63 -3.13 11.80
CA THR A 410 20.71 -2.15 12.90
C THR A 410 20.20 -2.66 14.24
N GLY A 411 19.45 -3.77 14.25
CA GLY A 411 18.72 -4.27 15.42
C GLY A 411 17.54 -3.39 15.83
N LYS A 412 17.24 -2.33 15.07
CA LYS A 412 16.17 -1.39 15.40
C LYS A 412 14.80 -2.02 15.15
N GLY A 413 13.90 -1.91 16.13
CA GLY A 413 12.50 -2.34 15.99
C GLY A 413 11.62 -1.27 15.35
N ILE A 414 10.40 -1.66 14.99
CA ILE A 414 9.38 -0.75 14.43
C ILE A 414 8.70 0.06 15.55
N ILE A 415 8.49 -0.54 16.72
CA ILE A 415 7.80 0.11 17.83
C ILE A 415 8.73 1.13 18.51
N VAL A 416 8.21 2.34 18.69
CA VAL A 416 8.81 3.45 19.45
C VAL A 416 7.95 3.72 20.69
N GLU A 417 8.53 3.58 21.88
CA GLU A 417 7.83 3.78 23.16
C GLU A 417 7.78 5.26 23.57
N GLY A 418 6.70 5.66 24.24
CA GLY A 418 6.54 7.00 24.79
C GLY A 418 7.50 7.31 25.94
N GLY A 419 8.55 8.05 25.64
CA GLY A 419 9.53 8.48 26.66
C GLY A 419 10.91 8.81 26.09
N SER A 420 11.20 8.41 24.84
CA SER A 420 12.41 8.82 24.14
C SER A 420 12.16 10.01 23.22
N GLU A 421 11.83 11.17 23.78
CA GLU A 421 12.32 12.40 23.16
C GLU A 421 13.85 12.35 23.27
N ASN A 422 14.52 12.34 22.12
CA ASN A 422 15.98 12.38 22.04
C ASN A 422 16.51 13.48 22.95
N ARG A 423 17.14 13.08 24.06
CA ARG A 423 18.12 13.93 24.75
C ARG A 423 19.20 14.26 23.75
N SER A 424 19.11 15.46 23.19
CA SER A 424 20.21 16.32 22.76
C SER A 424 21.57 15.61 22.63
N VAL A 425 21.91 15.14 21.42
CA VAL A 425 23.30 15.19 21.00
C VAL A 425 23.51 16.59 20.46
N LYS A 426 24.23 17.39 21.26
CA LYS A 426 24.64 18.75 20.93
C LYS A 426 25.32 18.79 19.57
N SER A 427 25.04 19.87 18.85
CA SER A 427 25.78 20.34 17.68
C SER A 427 27.29 20.20 17.84
N SER A 428 27.92 19.46 16.94
CA SER A 428 29.29 19.73 16.52
C SER A 428 29.27 19.96 15.00
N ALA A 429 29.75 21.14 14.62
CA ALA A 429 29.89 21.57 13.25
C ALA A 429 30.90 20.72 12.45
N PHE A 430 30.81 20.87 11.12
CA PHE A 430 31.78 20.50 10.08
C PHE A 430 31.92 19.01 9.70
N VAL A 431 31.63 18.66 8.45
CA VAL A 431 32.57 18.59 7.30
C VAL A 431 31.86 17.83 6.16
N SER A 432 31.87 18.36 4.94
CA SER A 432 31.51 17.60 3.75
C SER A 432 32.50 16.45 3.55
N THR A 433 32.03 15.22 3.61
CA THR A 433 32.81 14.08 3.13
C THR A 433 31.96 13.23 2.21
N HIS A 434 32.40 13.15 0.96
CA HIS A 434 32.04 12.10 0.02
C HIS A 434 32.24 10.73 0.66
N GLN A 435 31.32 9.80 0.42
CA GLN A 435 31.66 8.39 0.49
C GLN A 435 30.95 7.62 -0.62
N ALA A 436 31.76 7.22 -1.60
CA ALA A 436 31.49 6.15 -2.52
C ALA A 436 31.83 4.82 -1.84
N SER A 437 30.93 3.84 -1.92
CA SER A 437 31.18 2.39 -1.88
C SER A 437 29.80 1.72 -1.98
N GLY A 438 29.43 1.02 -3.04
CA GLY A 438 30.18 -0.11 -3.58
C GLY A 438 30.18 -1.24 -2.56
N SER A 439 29.05 -1.95 -2.41
CA SER A 439 29.04 -3.27 -1.75
C SER A 439 28.45 -4.29 -2.72
N SER A 440 29.36 -5.11 -3.26
CA SER A 440 29.06 -6.30 -4.04
C SER A 440 28.57 -7.39 -3.08
N PHE A 441 27.36 -7.91 -3.30
CA PHE A 441 26.94 -9.17 -2.70
C PHE A 441 27.78 -10.30 -3.32
N ALA A 442 28.70 -10.87 -2.56
CA ALA A 442 29.38 -12.10 -2.91
C ALA A 442 28.45 -13.29 -2.57
N GLY A 443 28.07 -14.04 -3.60
CA GLY A 443 27.23 -15.22 -3.50
C GLY A 443 27.88 -16.34 -2.68
N LEU A 444 27.08 -16.96 -1.83
CA LEU A 444 27.39 -18.25 -1.23
C LEU A 444 26.97 -19.35 -2.21
N HIS A 445 27.92 -19.79 -3.04
CA HIS A 445 27.83 -21.08 -3.72
C HIS A 445 28.07 -22.19 -2.70
N ASN A 446 27.03 -22.98 -2.46
CA ASN A 446 27.16 -24.23 -1.73
C ASN A 446 27.45 -25.34 -2.75
N THR A 447 28.71 -25.80 -2.79
CA THR A 447 29.09 -27.06 -3.44
C THR A 447 29.72 -27.95 -2.38
N ALA A 448 29.08 -29.08 -2.06
CA ALA A 448 29.75 -30.29 -1.59
C ALA A 448 28.78 -31.49 -1.53
N ARG A 449 28.97 -32.38 -2.52
CA ARG A 449 28.71 -33.82 -2.56
C ARG A 449 27.28 -34.36 -2.52
#